data_AF-A0A3C1FSR4-F1
#
_entry.id   AF-A0A3C1FSR4-F1
#
_cell.length_a   1.000
_cell.length_b   1.000
_cell.length_c   1.000
_cell.angle_alpha   90.00
_cell.angle_beta   90.00
_cell.angle_gamma   90.00
#
_symmetry.space_group_name_H-M   'P 1'
#
loop_
_entity.id
_entity.type
_entity.pdbx_description
1 polymer ?
#
loop_
_entity_poly.entity_id
_entity_poly.type
_entity_poly.pdbx_seq_one_letter_code
_entity_poly.pdbx_strand_id
1 'polypeptide(L)' 'MLKGTVNGEFTTTADVARVALFLASFPSNALTGQPIVVSHGWHMQ' A
#
# COMPACT_ATOMS: atom_id res chain seq x y z
N MET A 1 -14.85 1.40 11.63
CA MET A 1 -13.55 1.68 11.00
C MET A 1 -13.05 0.54 10.12
N LEU A 2 -13.18 -0.73 10.49
CA LEU A 2 -12.64 -1.85 9.70
C LEU A 2 -13.59 -2.47 8.65
N LYS A 3 -14.88 -2.08 8.64
CA LYS A 3 -15.89 -2.66 7.74
C LYS A 3 -15.55 -2.52 6.24
N GLY A 4 -14.74 -1.52 5.89
CA GLY A 4 -14.28 -1.32 4.51
C GLY A 4 -13.13 -2.23 4.11
N THR A 5 -12.33 -2.74 5.06
CA THR A 5 -11.19 -3.60 4.74
C THR A 5 -11.67 -5.03 4.48
N VAL A 6 -11.09 -5.67 3.48
CA VAL A 6 -11.49 -7.02 3.05
C VAL A 6 -11.21 -8.05 4.13
N ASN A 7 -10.10 -7.88 4.85
CA ASN A 7 -9.66 -8.82 5.89
C ASN A 7 -9.92 -8.32 7.32
N GLY A 8 -10.55 -7.15 7.48
CA GLY A 8 -10.86 -6.62 8.81
C GLY A 8 -9.65 -6.16 9.62
N GLU A 9 -8.48 -5.93 8.99
CA GLU A 9 -7.27 -5.49 9.70
C GLU A 9 -6.98 -4.00 9.49
N PHE A 10 -6.26 -3.40 10.44
CA PHE A 10 -5.71 -2.07 10.27
C PHE A 10 -4.37 -2.16 9.55
N THR A 11 -4.15 -1.25 8.60
CA THR A 11 -2.81 -1.02 8.04
C THR A 11 -1.85 -0.65 9.16
N THR A 12 -0.71 -1.35 9.24
CA THR A 12 0.34 -1.04 10.21
C THR A 12 1.43 -0.16 9.59
N THR A 13 2.25 0.46 10.44
CA THR A 13 3.46 1.18 9.97
C THR A 13 4.45 0.24 9.27
N ALA A 14 4.48 -1.04 9.66
CA ALA A 14 5.32 -2.04 9.02
C ALA A 14 4.88 -2.35 7.58
N ASP A 15 3.57 -2.35 7.29
CA ASP A 15 3.05 -2.56 5.94
C ASP A 15 3.42 -1.40 5.03
N VAL A 16 3.27 -0.16 5.52
CA VAL A 16 3.69 1.05 4.79
C VAL A 16 5.20 1.05 4.55
N ALA A 17 6.01 0.70 5.56
CA ALA A 17 7.47 0.67 5.45
C ALA A 17 7.94 -0.36 4.41
N ARG A 18 7.32 -1.54 4.35
CA ARG A 18 7.64 -2.56 3.32
C ARG A 18 7.36 -2.06 1.91
N VAL A 19 6.21 -1.41 1.70
CA VAL A 19 5.87 -0.84 0.38
C VAL A 19 6.83 0.29 0.00
N ALA A 20 7.16 1.18 0.94
CA ALA A 20 8.14 2.24 0.72
C ALA A 20 9.52 1.68 0.34
N LEU A 21 10.00 0.65 1.04
CA LEU A 21 11.27 0.00 0.73
C LEU A 21 11.25 -0.67 -0.66
N PHE A 22 10.15 -1.35 -1.01
CA PHE A 22 9.97 -1.93 -2.33
C PHE A 22 10.06 -0.85 -3.43
N LEU A 23 9.33 0.25 -3.28
CA LEU A 23 9.34 1.35 -4.26
C LEU A 23 10.72 2.01 -4.36
N ALA A 24 11.41 2.22 -3.24
CA ALA A 24 12.74 2.83 -3.21
C ALA A 24 13.83 1.94 -3.84
N SER A 25 13.65 0.61 -3.83
CA SER A 25 14.58 -0.37 -4.39
C SER A 25 14.24 -0.81 -5.81
N PHE A 26 13.14 -0.29 -6.39
CA PHE A 26 12.73 -0.65 -7.74
C PHE A 26 13.77 -0.18 -8.78
N PRO A 27 14.25 -1.03 -9.70
CA PRO A 27 15.45 -0.76 -10.50
C PRO A 27 15.24 0.23 -11.67
N SER A 28 14.10 0.91 -11.72
CA SER A 28 13.77 1.88 -12.76
C SER A 28 12.70 2.88 -12.26
N ASN A 29 12.41 3.89 -13.07
CA ASN A 29 11.35 4.86 -12.79
C ASN A 29 9.98 4.45 -13.34
N ALA A 30 9.78 3.18 -13.73
CA ALA A 30 8.53 2.76 -14.37
C ALA A 30 7.27 2.95 -13.50
N LEU A 31 7.43 3.01 -12.17
CA LEU A 31 6.33 3.22 -11.21
C LEU A 31 6.14 4.69 -10.80
N THR A 32 6.89 5.63 -11.38
CA THR A 32 6.79 7.05 -11.05
C THR A 32 5.41 7.62 -11.42
N GLY A 33 4.87 8.49 -10.57
CA GLY A 33 3.59 9.17 -10.78
C GLY A 33 2.34 8.35 -10.44
N GLN A 34 2.49 7.11 -9.99
CA GLN A 34 1.37 6.25 -9.61
C GLN A 34 0.95 6.48 -8.15
N PRO A 35 -0.36 6.57 -7.84
CA PRO A 35 -0.84 6.44 -6.47
C PRO A 35 -0.77 4.98 -6.02
N ILE A 36 -0.28 4.74 -4.81
CA ILE A 36 -0.22 3.39 -4.22
C ILE A 36 -1.12 3.35 -2.97
N VAL A 37 -2.12 2.48 -3.00
CA VAL A 37 -3.14 2.37 -1.94
C VAL A 37 -2.81 1.18 -1.03
N VAL A 38 -2.42 1.45 0.22
CA VAL A 38 -2.11 0.44 1.24
C VAL A 38 -3.24 0.41 2.29
N SER A 39 -4.37 -0.20 1.93
CA SER A 39 -5.63 -0.01 2.67
C SER A 39 -6.35 -1.30 3.07
N HIS A 40 -5.72 -2.47 2.91
CA HIS A 40 -6.41 -3.75 3.09
C HIS A 40 -7.70 -3.86 2.26
N GLY A 41 -7.71 -3.27 1.06
CA GLY A 41 -8.83 -3.32 0.13
C GLY A 41 -10.00 -2.39 0.48
N TRP A 42 -9.81 -1.41 1.37
CA TRP A 42 -10.83 -0.39 1.62
C TRP A 42 -11.20 0.37 0.35
N HIS A 43 -10.20 0.73 -0.45
CA HIS A 43 -10.39 1.39 -1.73
C HIS A 43 -9.67 0.59 -2.81
N MET A 44 -10.41 0.18 -3.83
CA MET A 44 -9.92 -0.57 -4.99
C MET A 44 -10.14 0.27 -6.24
N GLN A 45 -9.12 0.33 -7.11
CA GLN A 45 -9.11 1.08 -8.36
C GLN A 45 -9.10 0.12 -9.55
#